data_AF-A0A562XF88-F1
#
_entry.id   AF-A0A562XF88-F1
#
_cell.length_a   1.000
_cell.length_b   1.000
_cell.length_c   1.000
_cell.angle_alpha   90.00
_cell.angle_beta   90.00
_cell.angle_gamma   90.00
#
_symmetry.space_group_name_H-M   'P 1'
#
loop_
_entity.id
_entity.type
_entity.pdbx_description
1 polymer ?
#
loop_
_entity_poly.entity_id
_entity_poly.type
_entity_poly.pdbx_seq_one_letter_code
_entity_poly.pdbx_strand_id
1 'polypeptide(L)'
;MYLKTQTYKKLCENIGFDESSNLEGFKKLEKSIFLLHNEYLLGSAKEAGIFIKNHGNSKNIFDLVIDIYNKRIKAHHALFLIIHIFETALRSKMAFILSQNYSSNPDLKDDWFVNCSNLWLIKKVNHIVKINKLNEDFLKTANSFEVLDLFTLGDLENVIYNNWAIFQPIFASEKQYKNQILPRFGTKDHLLSTFSRIRKERNNIFHNRPPKGKAKSIIRNIEILLLRLDFNLKDAFNGISNLEYGIKLKYEY
;
A
#
# COMPACT_ATOMS: atom_id res chain seq x y z
N MET A 1 21.97 3.69 27.25
CA MET A 1 23.25 3.73 26.48
C MET A 1 23.42 2.53 25.55
N TYR A 2 23.08 1.31 25.95
CA TYR A 2 23.19 0.07 25.14
C TYR A 2 22.62 0.14 23.70
N LEU A 3 21.37 0.61 23.52
CA LEU A 3 20.72 0.69 22.19
C LEU A 3 21.43 1.65 21.22
N LYS A 4 21.98 2.74 21.77
CA LYS A 4 22.80 3.69 21.01
C LYS A 4 24.05 2.99 20.49
N THR A 5 24.79 2.34 21.39
CA THR A 5 26.04 1.64 21.06
C THR A 5 25.83 0.56 20.01
N GLN A 6 24.76 -0.25 20.13
CA GLN A 6 24.46 -1.28 19.14
C GLN A 6 24.10 -0.72 17.76
N THR A 7 23.22 0.29 17.72
CA THR A 7 22.81 0.90 16.44
C THR A 7 23.97 1.63 15.79
N TYR A 8 24.79 2.31 16.59
CA TYR A 8 25.97 3.01 16.11
C TYR A 8 27.01 2.04 15.52
N LYS A 9 27.28 0.92 16.20
CA LYS A 9 28.16 -0.12 15.67
C LYS A 9 27.70 -0.61 14.29
N LYS A 10 26.40 -0.92 14.15
CA LYS A 10 25.81 -1.32 12.86
C LYS A 10 25.88 -0.22 11.80
N LEU A 11 25.77 1.04 12.21
CA LEU A 11 25.87 2.18 11.30
C LEU A 11 27.29 2.27 10.73
N CYS A 12 28.32 2.18 11.57
CA CYS A 12 29.72 2.13 11.14
C CYS A 12 30.00 0.91 10.23
N GLU A 13 29.54 -0.28 10.63
CA GLU A 13 29.65 -1.51 9.83
C GLU A 13 29.03 -1.36 8.43
N ASN A 14 27.84 -0.76 8.33
CA ASN A 14 27.16 -0.56 7.05
C ASN A 14 27.84 0.47 6.14
N ILE A 15 28.41 1.52 6.73
CA ILE A 15 29.14 2.56 5.99
C ILE A 15 30.50 2.02 5.54
N GLY A 16 31.07 1.06 6.27
CA GLY A 16 32.39 0.48 5.99
C GLY A 16 33.55 1.31 6.54
N PHE A 17 33.28 2.17 7.51
CA PHE A 17 34.22 3.11 8.12
C PHE A 17 33.98 3.15 9.63
N ASP A 18 35.03 3.36 10.42
CA ASP A 18 34.94 3.60 11.86
C ASP A 18 35.24 5.07 12.22
N GLU A 19 35.18 5.42 13.51
CA GLU A 19 35.46 6.78 13.99
C GLU A 19 36.86 7.30 13.63
N SER A 20 37.82 6.41 13.36
CA SER A 20 39.18 6.79 13.00
C SER A 20 39.29 7.37 11.58
N SER A 21 38.23 7.22 10.78
CA SER A 21 38.18 7.63 9.37
C SER A 21 38.17 9.14 9.14
N ASN A 22 38.01 9.96 10.20
CA ASN A 22 37.94 11.44 10.15
C ASN A 22 36.95 12.02 9.12
N LEU A 23 35.95 11.25 8.67
CA LEU A 23 34.97 11.73 7.70
C LEU A 23 34.04 12.77 8.34
N GLU A 24 33.85 13.89 7.64
CA GLU A 24 32.97 14.96 8.09
C GLU A 24 31.52 14.46 8.18
N GLY A 25 30.84 14.78 9.29
CA GLY A 25 29.41 14.47 9.48
C GLY A 25 29.11 13.28 10.39
N PHE A 26 30.09 12.44 10.76
CA PHE A 26 29.85 11.27 11.64
C PHE A 26 29.16 11.60 12.97
N LYS A 27 29.61 12.66 13.67
CA LYS A 27 28.97 13.10 14.92
C LYS A 27 27.51 13.51 14.73
N LYS A 28 27.14 14.07 13.57
CA LYS A 28 25.74 14.40 13.26
C LYS A 28 24.96 13.11 13.00
N LEU A 29 25.56 12.16 12.30
CA LEU A 29 24.94 10.89 11.97
C LEU A 29 24.69 10.01 13.21
N GLU A 30 25.60 10.02 14.19
CA GLU A 30 25.40 9.38 15.49
C GLU A 30 24.18 9.96 16.21
N LYS A 31 24.01 11.29 16.19
CA LYS A 31 22.84 11.95 16.81
C LYS A 31 21.52 11.56 16.11
N SER A 32 21.56 11.29 14.80
CA SER A 32 20.38 10.88 14.04
C SER A 32 19.76 9.54 14.48
N ILE A 33 20.51 8.68 15.16
CA ILE A 33 20.01 7.40 15.70
C ILE A 33 18.82 7.60 16.66
N PHE A 34 18.76 8.75 17.33
CA PHE A 34 17.69 9.06 18.28
C PHE A 34 16.45 9.68 17.65
N LEU A 35 16.56 10.16 16.42
CA LEU A 35 15.51 10.92 15.74
C LEU A 35 14.88 10.14 14.58
N LEU A 36 15.71 9.41 13.83
CA LEU A 36 15.31 8.77 12.58
C LEU A 36 14.91 7.31 12.80
N HIS A 37 13.99 6.83 11.97
CA HIS A 37 13.63 5.42 11.95
C HIS A 37 14.83 4.53 11.59
N ASN A 38 15.28 3.71 12.53
CA ASN A 38 16.58 3.03 12.46
C ASN A 38 16.72 2.06 11.27
N GLU A 39 15.67 1.34 10.88
CA GLU A 39 15.78 0.43 9.72
C GLU A 39 16.03 1.19 8.40
N TYR A 40 15.46 2.39 8.26
CA TYR A 40 15.73 3.25 7.10
C TYR A 40 17.12 3.87 7.18
N LEU A 41 17.52 4.34 8.37
CA LEU A 41 18.85 4.91 8.58
C LEU A 41 19.95 3.89 8.26
N LEU A 42 19.85 2.68 8.81
CA LEU A 42 20.82 1.60 8.56
C LEU A 42 20.80 1.14 7.09
N GLY A 43 19.62 1.05 6.49
CA GLY A 43 19.50 0.74 5.05
C GLY A 43 20.10 1.82 4.15
N SER A 44 20.08 3.08 4.58
CA SER A 44 20.67 4.22 3.87
C SER A 44 22.18 4.27 4.05
N ALA A 45 22.65 4.03 5.28
CA ALA A 45 24.06 3.88 5.62
C ALA A 45 24.72 2.78 4.78
N LYS A 46 24.05 1.63 4.60
CA LYS A 46 24.54 0.53 3.76
C LYS A 46 24.68 0.90 2.29
N GLU A 47 23.70 1.62 1.75
CA GLU A 47 23.74 2.08 0.36
C GLU A 47 24.81 3.15 0.15
N ALA A 48 24.99 4.06 1.12
CA ALA A 48 26.07 5.04 1.12
C ALA A 48 27.45 4.36 1.13
N GLY A 49 27.65 3.34 1.96
CA GLY A 49 28.90 2.57 2.00
C GLY A 49 29.23 1.91 0.66
N ILE A 50 28.23 1.32 0.00
CA ILE A 50 28.39 0.75 -1.36
C ILE A 50 28.74 1.86 -2.37
N PHE A 51 28.06 3.01 -2.30
CA PHE A 51 28.32 4.14 -3.19
C PHE A 51 29.76 4.64 -3.06
N ILE A 52 30.24 4.85 -1.83
CA ILE A 52 31.58 5.33 -1.53
C ILE A 52 32.65 4.34 -2.02
N LYS A 53 32.43 3.03 -1.80
CA LYS A 53 33.34 1.99 -2.29
C LYS A 53 33.52 2.03 -3.81
N ASN A 54 32.48 2.40 -4.55
CA ASN A 54 32.48 2.38 -6.01
C ASN A 54 32.88 3.73 -6.65
N HIS A 55 32.67 4.86 -5.96
CA HIS A 55 32.83 6.21 -6.54
C HIS A 55 33.79 7.12 -5.75
N GLY A 56 34.39 6.62 -4.67
CA GLY A 56 35.25 7.39 -3.77
C GLY A 56 34.49 8.10 -2.65
N ASN A 57 35.22 8.74 -1.74
CA ASN A 57 34.66 9.37 -0.55
C ASN A 57 33.77 10.58 -0.89
N SER A 58 32.57 10.62 -0.31
CA SER A 58 31.81 11.87 -0.21
C SER A 58 32.46 12.78 0.84
N LYS A 59 32.57 14.08 0.56
CA LYS A 59 33.11 15.06 1.52
C LYS A 59 32.40 15.01 2.88
N ASN A 60 31.08 14.80 2.88
CA ASN A 60 30.27 14.73 4.09
C ASN A 60 29.38 13.47 4.07
N ILE A 61 29.64 12.52 4.97
CA ILE A 61 28.90 11.24 5.04
C ILE A 61 27.46 11.44 5.49
N PHE A 62 27.21 12.44 6.33
CA PHE A 62 25.89 12.72 6.87
C PHE A 62 24.94 13.14 5.75
N ASP A 63 25.35 14.09 4.90
CA ASP A 63 24.50 14.59 3.82
C ASP A 63 24.14 13.45 2.84
N LEU A 64 25.12 12.60 2.46
CA LEU A 64 24.88 11.45 1.61
C LEU A 64 23.88 10.45 2.22
N VAL A 65 24.05 10.09 3.49
CA VAL A 65 23.16 9.15 4.17
C VAL A 65 21.76 9.75 4.33
N ILE A 66 21.66 11.03 4.66
CA ILE A 66 20.37 11.74 4.81
C ILE A 66 19.64 11.87 3.48
N ASP A 67 20.33 12.12 2.38
CA ASP A 67 19.71 12.17 1.04
C ASP A 67 19.09 10.82 0.66
N ILE A 68 19.82 9.72 0.88
CA ILE A 68 19.32 8.37 0.64
C ILE A 68 18.16 8.05 1.58
N TYR A 69 18.27 8.42 2.85
CA TYR A 69 17.22 8.24 3.85
C TYR A 69 15.93 8.96 3.43
N ASN A 70 16.03 10.25 3.10
CA ASN A 70 14.89 11.06 2.66
C ASN A 70 14.25 10.50 1.40
N LYS A 71 15.06 9.99 0.45
CA LYS A 71 14.54 9.31 -0.75
C LYS A 71 13.72 8.06 -0.38
N ARG A 72 14.18 7.25 0.58
CA ARG A 72 13.47 6.06 1.06
C ARG A 72 12.17 6.41 1.79
N ILE A 73 12.19 7.43 2.63
CA ILE A 73 11.00 7.94 3.33
C ILE A 73 9.97 8.48 2.33
N LYS A 74 10.39 9.29 1.34
CA LYS A 74 9.51 9.75 0.25
C LYS A 74 8.86 8.58 -0.50
N ALA A 75 9.65 7.56 -0.85
CA ALA A 75 9.12 6.36 -1.52
C ALA A 75 8.13 5.58 -0.64
N HIS A 76 8.37 5.51 0.67
CA HIS A 76 7.44 4.90 1.62
C HIS A 76 6.10 5.64 1.66
N HIS A 77 6.12 6.97 1.81
CA HIS A 77 4.89 7.77 1.85
C HIS A 77 4.13 7.73 0.52
N ALA A 78 4.84 7.78 -0.60
CA ALA A 78 4.25 7.60 -1.92
C ALA A 78 3.52 6.25 -2.04
N LEU A 79 4.14 5.18 -1.55
CA LEU A 79 3.54 3.85 -1.56
C LEU A 79 2.34 3.73 -0.61
N PHE A 80 2.40 4.37 0.56
CA PHE A 80 1.27 4.48 1.48
C PHE A 80 0.07 5.12 0.78
N LEU A 81 0.26 6.28 0.14
CA LEU A 81 -0.78 6.99 -0.57
C LEU A 81 -1.40 6.14 -1.70
N ILE A 82 -0.58 5.51 -2.53
CA ILE A 82 -1.05 4.66 -3.63
C ILE A 82 -1.90 3.50 -3.13
N ILE A 83 -1.42 2.81 -2.09
CA ILE A 83 -2.17 1.69 -1.51
C ILE A 83 -3.48 2.19 -0.91
N HIS A 84 -3.48 3.33 -0.24
CA HIS A 84 -4.69 3.92 0.33
C HIS A 84 -5.72 4.25 -0.75
N ILE A 85 -5.32 4.94 -1.83
CA ILE A 85 -6.19 5.23 -2.99
C ILE A 85 -6.79 3.93 -3.55
N PHE A 86 -5.97 2.89 -3.70
CA PHE A 86 -6.44 1.58 -4.14
C PHE A 86 -7.48 0.96 -3.20
N GLU A 87 -7.22 0.93 -1.90
CA GLU A 87 -8.17 0.37 -0.95
C GLU A 87 -9.51 1.13 -0.97
N THR A 88 -9.48 2.47 -1.09
CA THR A 88 -10.68 3.31 -1.18
C THR A 88 -11.46 3.03 -2.46
N ALA A 89 -10.80 3.07 -3.63
CA ALA A 89 -11.45 2.79 -4.91
C ALA A 89 -12.05 1.36 -4.96
N LEU A 90 -11.33 0.39 -4.39
CA LEU A 90 -11.82 -0.98 -4.27
C LEU A 90 -13.09 -1.07 -3.42
N ARG A 91 -13.12 -0.43 -2.23
CA ARG A 91 -14.32 -0.40 -1.37
C ARG A 91 -15.51 0.19 -2.13
N SER A 92 -15.35 1.36 -2.74
CA SER A 92 -16.44 2.02 -3.47
C SER A 92 -16.96 1.16 -4.63
N LYS A 93 -16.06 0.54 -5.40
CA LYS A 93 -16.48 -0.33 -6.51
C LYS A 93 -17.16 -1.60 -6.01
N MET A 94 -16.67 -2.20 -4.93
CA MET A 94 -17.28 -3.37 -4.31
C MET A 94 -18.67 -3.07 -3.73
N ALA A 95 -18.86 -1.90 -3.12
CA ALA A 95 -20.15 -1.45 -2.60
C ALA A 95 -21.21 -1.47 -3.71
N PHE A 96 -20.88 -0.86 -4.84
CA PHE A 96 -21.77 -0.86 -6.02
C PHE A 96 -22.06 -2.27 -6.54
N ILE A 97 -21.04 -3.11 -6.71
CA ILE A 97 -21.20 -4.48 -7.24
C ILE A 97 -22.07 -5.33 -6.31
N LEU A 98 -21.83 -5.29 -5.01
CA LEU A 98 -22.59 -6.08 -4.04
C LEU A 98 -24.04 -5.61 -3.99
N SER A 99 -24.27 -4.29 -3.98
CA SER A 99 -25.62 -3.74 -4.02
C SER A 99 -26.38 -4.17 -5.26
N GLN A 100 -25.76 -4.06 -6.45
CA GLN A 100 -26.37 -4.44 -7.72
C GLN A 100 -26.68 -5.93 -7.85
N ASN A 101 -25.86 -6.81 -7.25
CA ASN A 101 -26.01 -8.25 -7.43
C ASN A 101 -26.78 -8.95 -6.30
N TYR A 102 -26.87 -8.35 -5.11
CA TYR A 102 -27.39 -9.04 -3.93
C TYR A 102 -28.45 -8.26 -3.15
N SER A 103 -28.69 -6.98 -3.43
CA SER A 103 -29.83 -6.28 -2.82
C SER A 103 -31.14 -6.85 -3.35
N SER A 104 -32.19 -6.80 -2.54
CA SER A 104 -33.51 -7.36 -2.87
C SER A 104 -34.15 -6.66 -4.08
N ASN A 105 -33.93 -5.34 -4.20
CA ASN A 105 -34.24 -4.55 -5.37
C ASN A 105 -33.18 -3.42 -5.49
N PRO A 106 -32.13 -3.60 -6.32
CA PRO A 106 -31.02 -2.65 -6.41
C PRO A 106 -31.40 -1.22 -6.82
N ASP A 107 -32.54 -1.03 -7.51
CA ASP A 107 -33.00 0.29 -7.94
C ASP A 107 -33.72 1.06 -6.82
N LEU A 108 -34.17 0.36 -5.77
CA LEU A 108 -35.00 0.93 -4.71
C LEU A 108 -34.41 0.74 -3.31
N LYS A 109 -33.51 -0.21 -3.11
CA LYS A 109 -32.98 -0.61 -1.80
C LYS A 109 -31.52 -1.04 -1.88
N ASP A 110 -30.79 -0.68 -0.84
CA ASP A 110 -29.42 -1.11 -0.61
C ASP A 110 -29.34 -1.95 0.66
N ASP A 111 -29.70 -3.23 0.54
CA ASP A 111 -29.97 -4.10 1.69
C ASP A 111 -29.29 -5.47 1.59
N TRP A 112 -28.32 -5.64 0.69
CA TRP A 112 -27.63 -6.92 0.50
C TRP A 112 -26.98 -7.47 1.77
N PHE A 113 -26.62 -6.60 2.71
CA PHE A 113 -25.95 -6.95 3.95
C PHE A 113 -26.92 -7.37 5.08
N VAL A 114 -28.24 -7.21 4.89
CA VAL A 114 -29.28 -7.66 5.82
C VAL A 114 -30.25 -8.67 5.19
N ASN A 115 -30.51 -8.56 3.90
CA ASN A 115 -31.61 -9.24 3.22
C ASN A 115 -31.22 -9.73 1.82
N CYS A 116 -30.14 -10.52 1.75
CA CYS A 116 -29.77 -11.24 0.54
C CYS A 116 -29.84 -12.77 0.72
N SER A 117 -29.90 -13.49 -0.40
CA SER A 117 -29.82 -14.95 -0.42
C SER A 117 -28.45 -15.49 0.00
N ASN A 118 -27.42 -14.65 0.00
CA ASN A 118 -26.05 -15.02 0.37
C ASN A 118 -25.82 -14.91 1.89
N LEU A 119 -26.22 -15.97 2.61
CA LEU A 119 -26.07 -16.05 4.07
C LEU A 119 -24.63 -15.88 4.56
N TRP A 120 -23.62 -16.19 3.74
CA TRP A 120 -22.22 -15.99 4.11
C TRP A 120 -21.89 -14.49 4.21
N LEU A 121 -22.37 -13.67 3.26
CA LEU A 121 -22.17 -12.22 3.29
C LEU A 121 -22.81 -11.59 4.53
N ILE A 122 -24.05 -11.96 4.85
CA ILE A 122 -24.75 -11.47 6.06
C ILE A 122 -23.95 -11.83 7.32
N LYS A 123 -23.52 -13.09 7.45
CA LYS A 123 -22.68 -13.53 8.59
C LYS A 123 -21.37 -12.74 8.67
N LYS A 124 -20.74 -12.47 7.53
CA LYS A 124 -19.48 -11.71 7.45
C LYS A 124 -19.68 -10.26 7.91
N VAL A 125 -20.73 -9.59 7.45
CA VAL A 125 -21.06 -8.22 7.86
C VAL A 125 -21.38 -8.17 9.36
N ASN A 126 -22.25 -9.05 9.86
CA ASN A 126 -22.59 -9.12 11.28
C ASN A 126 -21.35 -9.32 12.18
N HIS A 127 -20.42 -10.16 11.75
CA HIS A 127 -19.16 -10.35 12.46
C HIS A 127 -18.32 -9.07 12.51
N ILE A 128 -18.23 -8.34 11.40
CA ILE A 128 -17.49 -7.06 11.32
C ILE A 128 -18.14 -5.98 12.18
N VAL A 129 -19.48 -5.84 12.12
CA VAL A 129 -20.25 -4.90 12.96
C VAL A 129 -20.00 -5.18 14.45
N LYS A 130 -20.01 -6.47 14.85
CA LYS A 130 -19.71 -6.89 16.23
C LYS A 130 -18.29 -6.54 16.66
N ILE A 131 -17.28 -6.79 15.81
CA ILE A 131 -15.89 -6.44 16.11
C ILE A 131 -15.71 -4.93 16.29
N ASN A 132 -16.41 -4.14 15.47
CA ASN A 132 -16.39 -2.68 15.54
C ASN A 132 -17.29 -2.10 16.65
N LYS A 133 -17.97 -2.96 17.44
CA LYS A 133 -18.84 -2.57 18.56
C LYS A 133 -19.92 -1.55 18.18
N LEU A 134 -20.46 -1.67 16.97
CA LEU A 134 -21.55 -0.82 16.50
C LEU A 134 -22.90 -1.29 17.07
N ASN A 135 -23.87 -0.38 17.14
CA ASN A 135 -25.21 -0.69 17.62
C ASN A 135 -25.95 -1.63 16.65
N GLU A 136 -26.97 -2.33 17.16
CA GLU A 136 -27.78 -3.25 16.33
C GLU A 136 -28.57 -2.53 15.24
N ASP A 137 -28.83 -1.23 15.42
CA ASP A 137 -29.55 -0.40 14.45
C ASP A 137 -28.68 0.09 13.29
N PHE A 138 -27.35 0.01 13.37
CA PHE A 138 -26.44 0.49 12.33
C PHE A 138 -26.82 -0.08 10.96
N LEU A 139 -27.04 -1.38 10.87
CA LEU A 139 -27.40 -2.05 9.62
C LEU A 139 -28.81 -1.69 9.11
N LYS A 140 -29.66 -1.06 9.91
CA LYS A 140 -30.99 -0.60 9.45
C LYS A 140 -30.91 0.72 8.70
N THR A 141 -29.88 1.52 8.95
CA THR A 141 -29.71 2.86 8.37
C THR A 141 -28.50 2.97 7.46
N ALA A 142 -27.54 2.05 7.55
CA ALA A 142 -26.32 2.08 6.77
C ALA A 142 -26.60 1.81 5.28
N ASN A 143 -25.74 2.36 4.43
CA ASN A 143 -25.61 1.96 3.03
C ASN A 143 -24.35 1.09 2.80
N SER A 144 -24.20 0.57 1.59
CA SER A 144 -23.10 -0.28 1.16
C SER A 144 -21.72 0.35 1.37
N PHE A 145 -21.59 1.66 1.19
CA PHE A 145 -20.33 2.35 1.39
C PHE A 145 -19.95 2.36 2.87
N GLU A 146 -20.89 2.74 3.74
CA GLU A 146 -20.69 2.77 5.20
C GLU A 146 -20.40 1.37 5.75
N VAL A 147 -21.06 0.34 5.23
CA VAL A 147 -20.78 -1.06 5.61
C VAL A 147 -19.37 -1.47 5.18
N LEU A 148 -18.95 -1.16 3.94
CA LEU A 148 -17.63 -1.56 3.45
C LEU A 148 -16.47 -0.73 4.00
N ASP A 149 -16.72 0.47 4.54
CA ASP A 149 -15.69 1.24 5.26
C ASP A 149 -15.19 0.51 6.51
N LEU A 150 -16.01 -0.36 7.09
CA LEU A 150 -15.61 -1.22 8.21
C LEU A 150 -14.70 -2.39 7.80
N PHE A 151 -14.62 -2.70 6.51
CA PHE A 151 -13.90 -3.87 6.01
C PHE A 151 -12.41 -3.55 5.89
N THR A 152 -11.58 -4.44 6.45
CA THR A 152 -10.15 -4.42 6.16
C THR A 152 -9.89 -4.92 4.74
N LEU A 153 -8.72 -4.61 4.15
CA LEU A 153 -8.35 -5.18 2.85
C LEU A 153 -8.38 -6.72 2.83
N GLY A 154 -8.11 -7.37 3.97
CA GLY A 154 -8.24 -8.84 4.07
C GLY A 154 -9.69 -9.31 4.04
N ASP A 155 -10.63 -8.51 4.54
CA ASP A 155 -12.06 -8.81 4.44
C ASP A 155 -12.56 -8.65 3.00
N LEU A 156 -12.11 -7.59 2.30
CA LEU A 156 -12.40 -7.38 0.88
C LEU A 156 -11.85 -8.53 0.02
N GLU A 157 -10.62 -8.97 0.29
CA GLU A 157 -10.00 -10.15 -0.34
C GLU A 157 -10.89 -11.41 -0.17
N ASN A 158 -11.41 -11.63 1.04
CA ASN A 158 -12.31 -12.74 1.33
C ASN A 158 -13.67 -12.62 0.62
N VAL A 159 -14.23 -11.42 0.53
CA VAL A 159 -15.48 -11.18 -0.21
C VAL A 159 -15.31 -11.51 -1.69
N ILE A 160 -14.21 -11.07 -2.31
CA ILE A 160 -13.89 -11.39 -3.71
C ILE A 160 -13.73 -12.91 -3.89
N TYR A 161 -13.04 -13.58 -2.97
CA TYR A 161 -12.82 -15.03 -3.05
C TYR A 161 -14.14 -15.82 -3.05
N ASN A 162 -15.07 -15.49 -2.15
CA ASN A 162 -16.33 -16.20 -1.97
C ASN A 162 -17.39 -15.83 -3.03
N ASN A 163 -17.23 -14.68 -3.69
CA ASN A 163 -18.19 -14.18 -4.68
C ASN A 163 -17.50 -13.96 -6.03
N TRP A 164 -16.55 -14.83 -6.39
CA TRP A 164 -15.70 -14.61 -7.57
C TRP A 164 -16.49 -14.40 -8.86
N ALA A 165 -17.62 -15.08 -9.04
CA ALA A 165 -18.43 -14.99 -10.27
C ALA A 165 -18.79 -13.54 -10.65
N ILE A 166 -19.15 -12.70 -9.67
CA ILE A 166 -19.54 -11.30 -9.94
C ILE A 166 -18.33 -10.36 -10.08
N PHE A 167 -17.16 -10.75 -9.56
CA PHE A 167 -15.92 -9.97 -9.67
C PHE A 167 -15.04 -10.38 -10.86
N GLN A 168 -15.20 -11.60 -11.36
CA GLN A 168 -14.42 -12.16 -12.46
C GLN A 168 -14.41 -11.25 -13.70
N PRO A 169 -15.54 -10.65 -14.13
CA PRO A 169 -15.56 -9.82 -15.34
C PRO A 169 -14.63 -8.60 -15.24
N ILE A 170 -14.36 -8.09 -14.04
CA ILE A 170 -13.51 -6.92 -13.82
C ILE A 170 -12.04 -7.30 -13.95
N PHE A 171 -11.65 -8.45 -13.39
CA PHE A 171 -10.25 -8.80 -13.20
C PHE A 171 -9.70 -9.78 -14.25
N ALA A 172 -10.54 -10.62 -14.85
CA ALA A 172 -10.12 -11.67 -15.77
C ALA A 172 -10.51 -11.41 -17.22
N SER A 173 -11.52 -10.58 -17.49
CA SER A 173 -11.90 -10.23 -18.86
C SER A 173 -10.85 -9.35 -19.55
N GLU A 174 -10.88 -9.38 -20.87
CA GLU A 174 -10.21 -8.39 -21.69
C GLU A 174 -10.72 -7.00 -21.36
N LYS A 175 -9.79 -6.07 -21.17
CA LYS A 175 -10.11 -4.68 -20.94
C LYS A 175 -9.06 -3.81 -21.59
N GLN A 176 -9.50 -2.76 -22.27
CA GLN A 176 -8.64 -1.75 -22.85
C GLN A 176 -8.83 -0.43 -22.12
N TYR A 177 -7.76 0.34 -22.00
CA TYR A 177 -7.79 1.71 -21.51
C TYR A 177 -6.97 2.56 -22.47
N LYS A 178 -7.59 3.57 -23.10
CA LYS A 178 -6.96 4.42 -24.12
C LYS A 178 -6.17 3.63 -25.18
N ASN A 179 -6.81 2.63 -25.81
CA ASN A 179 -6.20 1.73 -26.80
C ASN A 179 -5.06 0.83 -26.27
N GLN A 180 -4.79 0.81 -24.96
CA GLN A 180 -3.80 -0.06 -24.33
C GLN A 180 -4.50 -1.27 -23.69
N ILE A 181 -4.09 -2.49 -24.07
CA ILE A 181 -4.62 -3.72 -23.46
C ILE A 181 -4.10 -3.84 -22.03
N LEU A 182 -5.03 -3.94 -21.07
CA LEU A 182 -4.69 -4.13 -19.67
C LEU A 182 -4.35 -5.61 -19.38
N PRO A 183 -3.25 -5.90 -18.67
CA PRO A 183 -2.93 -7.25 -18.22
C PRO A 183 -4.11 -7.89 -17.48
N ARG A 184 -4.43 -9.13 -17.83
CA ARG A 184 -5.46 -9.93 -17.16
C ARG A 184 -4.86 -10.62 -15.96
N PHE A 185 -5.63 -10.72 -14.88
CA PHE A 185 -5.23 -11.60 -13.78
C PHE A 185 -5.52 -13.07 -14.11
N GLY A 186 -6.45 -13.34 -15.02
CA GLY A 186 -6.73 -14.68 -15.57
C GLY A 186 -7.48 -15.57 -14.58
N THR A 187 -6.84 -15.93 -13.46
CA THR A 187 -7.41 -16.80 -12.43
C THR A 187 -7.67 -16.06 -11.12
N LYS A 188 -8.62 -16.59 -10.34
CA LYS A 188 -8.92 -16.14 -8.98
C LYS A 188 -7.67 -16.15 -8.10
N ASP A 189 -6.89 -17.23 -8.16
CA ASP A 189 -5.70 -17.40 -7.31
C ASP A 189 -4.59 -16.40 -7.64
N HIS A 190 -4.40 -16.07 -8.93
CA HIS A 190 -3.42 -15.08 -9.32
C HIS A 190 -3.80 -13.67 -8.81
N LEU A 191 -5.08 -13.30 -8.89
CA LEU A 191 -5.59 -12.05 -8.30
C LEU A 191 -5.37 -12.02 -6.79
N LEU A 192 -5.77 -13.06 -6.07
CA LEU A 192 -5.65 -13.11 -4.62
C LEU A 192 -4.19 -13.13 -4.15
N SER A 193 -3.30 -13.80 -4.89
CA SER A 193 -1.87 -13.73 -4.61
C SER A 193 -1.32 -12.30 -4.75
N THR A 194 -1.88 -11.52 -5.68
CA THR A 194 -1.53 -10.10 -5.88
C THR A 194 -2.06 -9.25 -4.72
N PHE A 195 -3.33 -9.44 -4.32
CA PHE A 195 -3.91 -8.77 -3.15
C PHE A 195 -3.15 -9.07 -1.87
N SER A 196 -2.80 -10.33 -1.63
CA SER A 196 -2.01 -10.77 -0.47
C SER A 196 -0.64 -10.09 -0.42
N ARG A 197 0.03 -9.93 -1.57
CA ARG A 197 1.30 -9.17 -1.67
C ARG A 197 1.09 -7.69 -1.32
N ILE A 198 0.07 -7.04 -1.87
CA ILE A 198 -0.26 -5.64 -1.58
C ILE A 198 -0.57 -5.48 -0.08
N ARG A 199 -1.39 -6.36 0.51
CA ARG A 199 -1.75 -6.35 1.92
C ARG A 199 -0.55 -6.52 2.85
N LYS A 200 0.38 -7.41 2.53
CA LYS A 200 1.63 -7.58 3.29
C LYS A 200 2.47 -6.30 3.28
N GLU A 201 2.61 -5.66 2.13
CA GLU A 201 3.34 -4.39 2.04
C GLU A 201 2.59 -3.25 2.74
N ARG A 202 1.26 -3.19 2.62
CA ARG A 202 0.44 -2.24 3.38
C ARG A 202 0.68 -2.37 4.88
N ASN A 203 0.71 -3.59 5.41
CA ASN A 203 0.98 -3.83 6.83
C ASN A 203 2.39 -3.41 7.24
N ASN A 204 3.41 -3.67 6.40
CA ASN A 204 4.76 -3.17 6.67
C ASN A 204 4.77 -1.64 6.76
N ILE A 205 4.15 -0.98 5.78
CA ILE A 205 4.14 0.47 5.67
C ILE A 205 3.37 1.10 6.84
N PHE A 206 2.20 0.56 7.18
CA PHE A 206 1.40 1.03 8.32
C PHE A 206 2.18 0.97 9.66
N HIS A 207 3.07 -0.02 9.81
CA HIS A 207 3.94 -0.13 10.97
C HIS A 207 5.29 0.59 10.80
N ASN A 208 5.39 1.54 9.86
CA ASN A 208 6.59 2.31 9.52
C ASN A 208 7.82 1.47 9.14
N ARG A 209 7.62 0.22 8.72
CA ARG A 209 8.71 -0.65 8.29
C ARG A 209 9.05 -0.40 6.81
N PRO A 210 10.33 -0.54 6.40
CA PRO A 210 10.70 -0.57 5.00
C PRO A 210 9.92 -1.63 4.22
N PRO A 211 9.42 -1.29 3.02
CA PRO A 211 8.78 -2.27 2.16
C PRO A 211 9.78 -3.38 1.82
N LYS A 212 9.33 -4.64 1.88
CA LYS A 212 10.18 -5.80 1.62
C LYS A 212 10.19 -6.17 0.14
N GLY A 213 9.07 -5.94 -0.55
CA GLY A 213 8.95 -6.07 -1.99
C GLY A 213 9.52 -4.89 -2.77
N LYS A 214 9.74 -5.09 -4.07
CA LYS A 214 10.10 -4.01 -5.00
C LYS A 214 8.91 -3.05 -5.13
N ALA A 215 9.01 -1.84 -4.59
CA ALA A 215 7.95 -0.82 -4.63
C ALA A 215 7.37 -0.63 -6.04
N LYS A 216 8.23 -0.56 -7.07
CA LYS A 216 7.81 -0.47 -8.49
C LYS A 216 6.84 -1.58 -8.92
N SER A 217 7.05 -2.80 -8.43
CA SER A 217 6.17 -3.94 -8.76
C SER A 217 4.81 -3.80 -8.08
N ILE A 218 4.77 -3.32 -6.84
CA ILE A 218 3.52 -3.09 -6.10
C ILE A 218 2.72 -1.97 -6.76
N ILE A 219 3.38 -0.85 -7.06
CA ILE A 219 2.77 0.29 -7.76
C ILE A 219 2.18 -0.15 -9.10
N ARG A 220 2.93 -0.89 -9.91
CA ARG A 220 2.44 -1.40 -11.20
C ARG A 220 1.20 -2.30 -11.04
N ASN A 221 1.19 -3.17 -10.04
CA ASN A 221 0.03 -4.04 -9.81
C ASN A 221 -1.20 -3.23 -9.38
N ILE A 222 -1.01 -2.25 -8.49
CA ILE A 222 -2.08 -1.35 -8.05
C ILE A 222 -2.60 -0.51 -9.23
N GLU A 223 -1.71 -0.02 -10.07
CA GLU A 223 -2.07 0.74 -11.27
C GLU A 223 -3.00 -0.06 -12.20
N ILE A 224 -2.65 -1.31 -12.48
CA ILE A 224 -3.48 -2.23 -13.28
C ILE A 224 -4.83 -2.47 -12.60
N LEU A 225 -4.83 -2.67 -11.28
CA LEU A 225 -6.07 -2.90 -10.52
C LEU A 225 -6.98 -1.68 -10.56
N LEU A 226 -6.46 -0.48 -10.34
CA LEU A 226 -7.22 0.77 -10.39
C LEU A 226 -7.84 1.01 -11.78
N LEU A 227 -7.06 0.84 -12.86
CA LEU A 227 -7.59 0.95 -14.21
C LEU A 227 -8.68 -0.11 -14.49
N ARG A 228 -8.54 -1.32 -13.94
CA ARG A 228 -9.59 -2.35 -14.01
C ARG A 228 -10.84 -1.98 -13.22
N LEU A 229 -10.71 -1.18 -12.17
CA LEU A 229 -11.83 -0.61 -11.41
C LEU A 229 -12.42 0.67 -12.06
N ASP A 230 -11.92 1.09 -13.23
CA ASP A 230 -12.27 2.33 -13.93
C ASP A 230 -11.79 3.60 -13.20
N PHE A 231 -10.70 3.50 -12.45
CA PHE A 231 -10.12 4.61 -11.70
C PHE A 231 -8.85 5.15 -12.37
N ASN A 232 -8.82 6.47 -12.59
CA ASN A 232 -7.65 7.19 -13.10
C ASN A 232 -6.74 7.62 -11.94
N LEU A 233 -5.61 6.92 -11.76
CA LEU A 233 -4.65 7.25 -10.72
C LEU A 233 -3.91 8.57 -10.97
N LYS A 234 -3.71 8.98 -12.23
CA LYS A 234 -3.04 10.26 -12.53
C LYS A 234 -3.90 11.43 -12.05
N ASP A 235 -5.20 11.38 -12.28
CA ASP A 235 -6.11 12.44 -11.82
C ASP A 235 -6.09 12.58 -10.30
N ALA A 236 -5.97 11.47 -9.57
CA ALA A 236 -5.84 11.47 -8.11
C ALA A 236 -4.53 12.08 -7.60
N PHE A 237 -3.52 12.26 -8.46
CA PHE A 237 -2.27 12.93 -8.12
C PHE A 237 -2.23 14.39 -8.53
N ASN A 238 -3.17 14.86 -9.36
CA ASN A 238 -3.23 16.26 -9.77
C ASN A 238 -3.32 17.17 -8.53
N GLY A 239 -2.42 18.15 -8.45
CA GLY A 239 -2.36 19.08 -7.31
C GLY A 239 -1.55 18.59 -6.10
N ILE A 240 -1.04 17.35 -6.10
CA ILE A 240 -0.11 16.90 -5.05
C ILE A 240 1.32 17.21 -5.48
N SER A 241 1.90 18.27 -4.90
CA SER A 241 3.26 18.73 -5.22
C SER A 241 4.29 17.61 -5.09
N ASN A 242 5.20 17.50 -6.07
CA ASN A 242 6.38 16.62 -6.08
C ASN A 242 6.13 15.10 -6.10
N LEU A 243 4.90 14.62 -6.31
CA LEU A 243 4.62 13.18 -6.39
C LEU A 243 5.15 12.55 -7.68
N GLU A 244 5.16 13.32 -8.79
CA GLU A 244 5.64 12.90 -10.11
C GLU A 244 7.12 12.48 -10.12
N TYR A 245 7.93 13.03 -9.22
CA TYR A 245 9.35 12.65 -9.07
C TYR A 245 9.55 11.35 -8.29
N GLY A 246 8.56 10.95 -7.48
CA GLY A 246 8.63 9.75 -6.62
C GLY A 246 7.97 8.51 -7.24
N ILE A 247 7.00 8.69 -8.14
CA ILE A 247 6.21 7.63 -8.74
C ILE A 247 6.28 7.71 -10.26
N LYS A 248 6.75 6.64 -10.90
CA LYS A 248 6.67 6.47 -12.35
C LYS A 248 5.52 5.54 -12.68
N LEU A 249 4.42 6.12 -13.17
CA LEU A 249 3.28 5.38 -13.71
C LEU A 249 3.65 4.77 -15.07
N LYS A 250 3.09 3.60 -15.38
CA LYS A 250 3.39 2.87 -16.61
C LYS A 250 2.44 3.23 -17.75
N TYR A 251 1.17 3.45 -17.45
CA TYR A 251 0.13 3.63 -18.46
C TYR A 251 -0.01 5.10 -18.86
N GLU A 252 -0.44 5.34 -20.09
CA GLU A 252 -0.77 6.68 -20.56
C GLU A 252 -2.20 7.00 -20.10
N TYR A 253 -2.33 8.12 -19.40
CA TYR A 253 -3.57 8.60 -18.77
C TYR A 253 -4.17 9.78 -19.49
#